data_AF-A0A1F7VCM5-F1
#
_entry.id   AF-A0A1F7VCM5-F1
#
_cell.length_a   1.000
_cell.length_b   1.000
_cell.length_c   1.000
_cell.angle_alpha   90.00
_cell.angle_beta   90.00
_cell.angle_gamma   90.00
#
_symmetry.space_group_name_H-M   'P 1'
#
loop_
_entity.id
_entity.type
_entity.pdbx_description
1 polymer ?
#
loop_
_entity_poly.entity_id
_entity_poly.type
_entity_poly.pdbx_seq_one_letter_code
_entity_poly.pdbx_strand_id
1 'polypeptide(L)'
;MDIEIDQSIKIEQTNRDTAVAFSNHVSRCALIRAKDKQELQKIFRVAGKRRMFVYRVFAILVFLLIKDYLQKIDTITIDREYLGWEFQVKDYLLQEIRKVQPAFEAQRIHFAFIGKRSNAHMLAYQVTRKERKPDQVVTFAQVARSVVV
;
A
#
# COMPACT_ATOMS: atom_id res chain seq x y z
N MET A 1 0.09 15.26 10.80
CA MET A 1 1.18 14.34 11.18
C MET A 1 1.90 13.84 9.93
N ASP A 2 3.22 13.80 9.96
CA ASP A 2 4.00 13.21 8.86
C ASP A 2 4.11 11.69 9.05
N ILE A 3 3.90 10.92 7.98
CA ILE A 3 4.02 9.46 8.02
C ILE A 3 5.00 8.94 6.98
N GLU A 4 5.70 7.88 7.38
CA GLU A 4 6.48 7.02 6.50
C GLU A 4 5.68 5.76 6.19
N ILE A 5 5.70 5.30 4.94
CA ILE A 5 5.04 4.09 4.46
C ILE A 5 6.06 3.16 3.82
N ASP A 6 6.17 1.95 4.35
CA ASP A 6 7.04 0.91 3.83
C ASP A 6 6.30 -0.43 3.74
N GLN A 7 6.87 -1.40 3.06
CA GLN A 7 6.33 -2.74 2.91
C GLN A 7 7.36 -3.83 3.24
N SER A 8 6.85 -5.02 3.52
CA SER A 8 7.63 -6.25 3.55
C SER A 8 7.01 -7.24 2.59
N ILE A 9 7.85 -7.83 1.73
CA ILE A 9 7.51 -8.68 0.60
C ILE A 9 6.73 -7.92 -0.48
N LYS A 10 7.24 -7.91 -1.71
CA LYS A 10 6.61 -7.16 -2.82
C LYS A 10 5.31 -7.80 -3.30
N ILE A 11 4.45 -6.98 -3.92
CA ILE A 11 3.15 -7.42 -4.43
C ILE A 11 3.29 -8.55 -5.46
N GLU A 12 4.25 -8.45 -6.37
CA GLU A 12 4.55 -9.46 -7.40
C GLU A 12 5.04 -10.80 -6.84
N GLN A 13 5.50 -10.85 -5.58
CA GLN A 13 5.82 -12.09 -4.89
C GLN A 13 4.54 -12.77 -4.39
N THR A 14 3.70 -13.22 -5.33
CA THR A 14 2.33 -13.71 -5.07
C THR A 14 2.26 -15.03 -4.31
N ASN A 15 3.38 -15.69 -4.04
CA ASN A 15 3.48 -16.89 -3.21
C ASN A 15 3.69 -16.58 -1.71
N ARG A 16 3.78 -15.31 -1.32
CA ARG A 16 3.99 -14.86 0.06
C ARG A 16 3.01 -13.74 0.41
N ASP A 17 2.69 -13.60 1.68
CA ASP A 17 1.89 -12.48 2.17
C ASP A 17 2.70 -11.18 2.08
N THR A 18 2.03 -10.07 1.82
CA THR A 18 2.65 -8.73 1.83
C THR A 18 2.07 -7.91 2.96
N ALA A 19 2.93 -7.29 3.75
CA ALA A 19 2.54 -6.32 4.75
C ALA A 19 2.92 -4.91 4.27
N VAL A 20 2.00 -3.95 4.42
CA VAL A 20 2.25 -2.52 4.20
C VAL A 20 1.97 -1.82 5.53
N ALA A 21 2.90 -1.00 5.98
CA ALA A 21 2.80 -0.32 7.26
C ALA A 21 3.07 1.17 7.11
N PHE A 22 2.45 1.97 7.98
CA PHE A 22 2.90 3.33 8.22
C PHE A 22 3.31 3.50 9.68
N SER A 23 4.20 4.45 9.91
CA SER A 23 4.63 4.80 11.26
C SER A 23 4.88 6.29 11.45
N ASN A 24 4.52 6.76 12.63
CA ASN A 24 5.05 7.93 13.33
C ASN A 24 4.80 7.75 14.85
N HIS A 25 4.18 8.72 15.55
CA HIS A 25 3.61 8.54 16.90
C HIS A 25 2.49 7.47 16.97
N VAL A 26 1.84 7.16 15.85
CA VAL A 26 0.89 6.06 15.66
C VAL A 26 1.46 5.13 14.60
N SER A 27 1.22 3.83 14.73
CA SER A 27 1.64 2.84 13.73
C SER A 27 0.51 1.89 13.40
N ARG A 28 0.39 1.54 12.12
CA ARG A 28 -0.54 0.49 11.66
C ARG A 28 0.06 -0.32 10.54
N CYS A 29 -0.39 -1.56 10.45
CA CYS A 29 0.00 -2.51 9.42
C CYS A 29 -1.22 -3.20 8.80
N ALA A 30 -1.28 -3.18 7.48
CA ALA A 30 -2.21 -3.95 6.67
C ALA A 30 -1.49 -5.16 6.07
N LEU A 31 -2.12 -6.33 6.08
CA LEU A 31 -1.61 -7.56 5.49
C LEU A 31 -2.54 -8.01 4.35
N ILE A 32 -2.00 -8.26 3.17
CA ILE A 32 -2.70 -8.99 2.10
C ILE A 32 -2.10 -10.40 1.96
N ARG A 33 -2.96 -11.41 1.89
CA ARG A 33 -2.50 -12.79 1.80
C ARG A 33 -2.07 -13.15 0.39
N ALA A 34 -1.16 -14.11 0.27
CA ALA A 34 -0.70 -14.68 -0.99
C ALA A 34 -1.88 -15.08 -1.90
N LYS A 35 -2.89 -15.77 -1.35
CA LYS A 35 -4.08 -16.19 -2.09
C LYS A 35 -4.84 -15.03 -2.73
N ASP A 36 -5.04 -13.94 -1.97
CA ASP A 36 -5.77 -12.77 -2.43
C ASP A 36 -4.98 -12.05 -3.54
N LYS A 37 -3.64 -11.99 -3.41
CA LYS A 37 -2.75 -11.47 -4.47
C LYS A 37 -2.82 -12.29 -5.76
N GLN A 38 -2.86 -13.62 -5.66
CA GLN A 38 -2.97 -14.51 -6.82
C GLN A 38 -4.30 -14.32 -7.55
N GLU A 39 -5.40 -14.16 -6.83
CA GLU A 39 -6.72 -13.90 -7.42
C GLU A 39 -6.75 -12.53 -8.13
N LEU A 40 -6.23 -11.48 -7.50
CA LEU A 40 -6.09 -10.17 -8.13
C LEU A 40 -5.23 -10.25 -9.39
N GLN A 41 -4.08 -10.93 -9.34
CA GLN A 41 -3.19 -11.09 -10.50
C GLN A 41 -3.90 -11.76 -11.68
N LYS A 42 -4.79 -12.73 -11.44
CA LYS A 42 -5.59 -13.38 -12.48
C LYS A 42 -6.49 -12.36 -13.19
N ILE A 43 -7.15 -11.46 -12.48
CA ILE A 43 -8.00 -10.39 -13.06
C ILE A 43 -7.18 -9.53 -14.02
N PHE A 44 -6.06 -8.99 -13.55
CA PHE A 44 -5.20 -8.14 -14.38
C PHE A 44 -4.60 -8.90 -15.56
N ARG A 45 -4.31 -10.20 -15.40
CA ARG A 45 -3.80 -11.05 -16.48
C ARG A 45 -4.85 -11.25 -17.58
N VAL A 46 -6.10 -11.53 -17.22
CA VAL A 46 -7.20 -11.68 -18.18
C VAL A 46 -7.45 -10.37 -18.93
N ALA A 47 -7.35 -9.23 -18.25
CA ALA A 47 -7.49 -7.91 -18.86
C ALA A 47 -6.26 -7.43 -19.67
N GLY A 48 -5.19 -8.25 -19.80
CA GLY A 48 -3.95 -7.84 -20.48
C GLY A 48 -3.11 -6.79 -19.74
N LYS A 49 -3.47 -6.45 -18.50
CA LYS A 49 -2.90 -5.35 -17.69
C LYS A 49 -1.94 -5.84 -16.61
N ARG A 50 -1.09 -6.83 -16.90
CA ARG A 50 -0.22 -7.51 -15.92
C ARG A 50 0.66 -6.55 -15.09
N ARG A 51 1.19 -5.50 -15.70
CA ARG A 51 2.03 -4.51 -14.99
C ARG A 51 1.23 -3.64 -14.02
N MET A 52 -0.03 -3.34 -14.32
CA MET A 52 -0.86 -2.51 -13.45
C MET A 52 -1.19 -3.20 -12.13
N PHE A 53 -1.21 -4.54 -12.11
CA PHE A 53 -1.43 -5.33 -10.89
C PHE A 53 -0.57 -4.84 -9.72
N VAL A 54 0.74 -4.71 -9.94
CA VAL A 54 1.70 -4.39 -8.87
C VAL A 54 1.39 -3.02 -8.28
N TYR A 55 1.43 -1.98 -9.12
CA TYR A 55 1.32 -0.59 -8.66
C TYR A 55 -0.08 -0.22 -8.18
N ARG A 56 -1.12 -0.75 -8.84
CA ARG A 56 -2.51 -0.49 -8.47
C ARG A 56 -2.86 -1.15 -7.14
N VAL A 57 -2.48 -2.42 -6.96
CA VAL A 57 -2.72 -3.12 -5.69
C VAL A 57 -1.91 -2.48 -4.56
N PHE A 58 -0.64 -2.13 -4.80
CA PHE A 58 0.15 -1.41 -3.80
C PHE A 58 -0.53 -0.10 -3.37
N ALA A 59 -0.92 0.75 -4.33
CA ALA A 59 -1.61 2.01 -4.04
C ALA A 59 -2.93 1.82 -3.28
N ILE A 60 -3.73 0.79 -3.62
CA ILE A 60 -4.96 0.48 -2.90
C ILE A 60 -4.67 0.02 -1.46
N LEU A 61 -3.63 -0.78 -1.23
CA LEU A 61 -3.24 -1.19 0.12
C LEU A 61 -2.83 0.00 0.96
N VAL A 62 -2.04 0.91 0.40
CA VAL A 62 -1.68 2.18 1.05
C VAL A 62 -2.94 2.98 1.40
N PHE A 63 -3.85 3.16 0.45
CA PHE A 63 -5.11 3.86 0.70
C PHE A 63 -5.94 3.22 1.82
N LEU A 64 -6.17 1.91 1.75
CA LEU A 64 -6.95 1.18 2.75
C LEU A 64 -6.34 1.26 4.15
N LEU A 65 -5.01 1.35 4.23
CA LEU A 65 -4.26 1.50 5.46
C LEU A 65 -4.42 2.90 6.08
N ILE A 66 -4.45 3.97 5.25
CA ILE A 66 -4.42 5.36 5.73
C ILE A 66 -5.77 6.08 5.71
N LYS A 67 -6.79 5.53 5.03
CA LYS A 67 -8.07 6.23 4.76
C LYS A 67 -8.74 6.83 6.00
N ASP A 68 -8.67 6.15 7.14
CA ASP A 68 -9.30 6.58 8.40
C ASP A 68 -8.44 7.64 9.15
N TYR A 69 -7.27 7.95 8.61
CA TYR A 69 -6.29 8.90 9.17
C TYR A 69 -6.01 10.09 8.25
N LEU A 70 -6.58 10.14 7.04
CA LEU A 70 -6.26 11.16 6.02
C LEU A 70 -6.39 12.61 6.52
N GLN A 71 -7.38 12.89 7.38
CA GLN A 71 -7.58 14.22 7.98
C GLN A 71 -6.49 14.62 8.98
N LYS A 72 -5.78 13.64 9.55
CA LYS A 72 -4.73 13.86 10.56
C LYS A 72 -3.33 13.83 9.96
N ILE A 73 -3.18 13.28 8.75
CA ILE A 73 -1.92 13.22 8.02
C ILE A 73 -1.64 14.59 7.43
N ASP A 74 -0.41 15.06 7.43
CA ASP A 74 0.02 16.29 6.74
C ASP A 74 0.79 15.89 5.49
N THR A 75 1.82 15.07 5.63
CA THR A 75 2.58 14.49 4.52
C THR A 75 2.67 12.97 4.58
N ILE A 76 2.81 12.36 3.40
CA ILE A 76 2.98 10.93 3.19
C ILE A 76 4.29 10.72 2.44
N THR A 77 5.26 10.06 3.07
CA THR A 77 6.48 9.61 2.41
C THR A 77 6.42 8.11 2.19
N ILE A 78 6.47 7.67 0.93
CA ILE A 78 6.42 6.26 0.54
C ILE A 78 7.83 5.78 0.17
N ASP A 79 8.21 4.59 0.60
CA ASP A 79 9.49 3.99 0.22
C ASP A 79 9.61 3.84 -1.30
N ARG A 80 10.82 4.06 -1.83
CA ARG A 80 11.18 3.89 -3.26
C ARG A 80 11.42 2.43 -3.63
N GLU A 81 10.47 1.58 -3.28
CA GLU A 81 10.50 0.16 -3.58
C GLU A 81 10.38 -0.16 -5.09
N TYR A 82 9.64 0.70 -5.81
CA TYR A 82 9.32 0.56 -7.23
C TYR A 82 9.93 1.69 -8.05
N LEU A 83 11.26 1.71 -8.15
CA LEU A 83 12.01 2.73 -8.88
C LEU A 83 11.50 2.91 -10.33
N GLY A 84 11.21 4.15 -10.70
CA GLY A 84 10.71 4.55 -12.02
C GLY A 84 9.19 4.43 -12.19
N TRP A 85 8.46 4.03 -11.15
CA TRP A 85 6.99 3.88 -11.16
C TRP A 85 6.28 4.71 -10.08
N GLU A 86 7.01 5.63 -9.43
CA GLU A 86 6.52 6.50 -8.37
C GLU A 86 5.33 7.33 -8.85
N PHE A 87 5.39 7.84 -10.08
CA PHE A 87 4.30 8.61 -10.68
C PHE A 87 3.00 7.79 -10.78
N GLN A 88 3.09 6.54 -11.25
CA GLN A 88 1.92 5.66 -11.40
C GLN A 88 1.34 5.25 -10.04
N VAL A 89 2.19 4.93 -9.06
CA VAL A 89 1.75 4.65 -7.69
C VAL A 89 1.03 5.86 -7.10
N LYS A 90 1.62 7.06 -7.27
CA LYS A 90 1.05 8.32 -6.80
C LYS A 90 -0.30 8.61 -7.44
N ASP A 91 -0.42 8.45 -8.74
CA ASP A 91 -1.67 8.69 -9.48
C ASP A 91 -2.78 7.75 -8.99
N TYR A 92 -2.50 6.44 -8.89
CA TYR A 92 -3.47 5.48 -8.37
C TYR A 92 -3.86 5.75 -6.92
N LEU A 93 -2.91 6.13 -6.07
CA LEU A 93 -3.19 6.48 -4.68
C LEU A 93 -4.07 7.73 -4.60
N LEU A 94 -3.76 8.76 -5.38
CA LEU A 94 -4.56 9.98 -5.45
C LEU A 94 -5.98 9.74 -5.93
N GLN A 95 -6.16 8.85 -6.92
CA GLN A 95 -7.48 8.46 -7.39
C GLN A 95 -8.32 7.85 -6.27
N GLU A 96 -7.75 7.01 -5.41
CA GLU A 96 -8.48 6.43 -4.28
C GLU A 96 -8.72 7.45 -3.16
N ILE A 97 -7.72 8.26 -2.81
CA ILE A 97 -7.85 9.30 -1.77
C ILE A 97 -8.92 10.32 -2.14
N ARG A 98 -8.93 10.80 -3.40
CA ARG A 98 -9.86 11.85 -3.83
C ARG A 98 -11.32 11.40 -3.90
N LYS A 99 -11.60 10.09 -3.88
CA LYS A 99 -12.98 9.58 -3.72
C LYS A 99 -13.56 9.94 -2.36
N VAL A 100 -12.73 10.08 -1.33
CA VAL A 100 -13.17 10.38 0.05
C VAL A 100 -12.74 11.77 0.51
N GLN A 101 -11.69 12.34 -0.07
CA GLN A 101 -11.20 13.68 0.20
C GLN A 101 -10.81 14.40 -1.11
N PRO A 102 -11.80 14.97 -1.84
CA PRO A 102 -11.57 15.55 -3.18
C PRO A 102 -10.50 16.64 -3.24
N ALA A 103 -10.37 17.43 -2.17
CA ALA A 103 -9.39 18.51 -2.06
C ALA A 103 -7.98 18.03 -1.66
N PHE A 104 -7.69 16.73 -1.64
CA PHE A 104 -6.38 16.23 -1.26
C PHE A 104 -5.30 16.66 -2.28
N GLU A 105 -4.29 17.36 -1.79
CA GLU A 105 -3.19 17.92 -2.57
C GLU A 105 -2.16 16.85 -2.93
N ALA A 106 -1.81 16.78 -4.22
CA ALA A 106 -0.82 15.84 -4.71
C ALA A 106 0.58 16.08 -4.12
N GLN A 107 0.88 17.32 -3.75
CA GLN A 107 2.16 17.74 -3.19
C GLN A 107 2.45 17.06 -1.85
N ARG A 108 1.42 16.59 -1.13
CA ARG A 108 1.54 15.91 0.17
C ARG A 108 2.06 14.48 0.09
N ILE A 109 2.24 13.93 -1.13
CA ILE A 109 2.78 12.58 -1.35
C ILE A 109 4.18 12.67 -1.96
N HIS A 110 5.15 12.12 -1.23
CA HIS A 110 6.57 12.10 -1.57
C HIS A 110 7.08 10.65 -1.65
N PHE A 111 8.19 10.48 -2.34
CA PHE A 111 8.91 9.20 -2.42
C PHE A 111 10.36 9.40 -2.02
N ALA A 112 10.82 8.65 -1.03
CA ALA A 112 12.18 8.67 -0.53
C ALA A 112 12.64 7.24 -0.19
N PHE A 113 13.93 7.03 -0.03
CA PHE A 113 14.43 5.77 0.52
C PHE A 113 14.17 5.75 2.02
N ILE A 114 13.31 4.85 2.47
CA ILE A 114 13.01 4.62 3.87
C ILE A 114 13.95 3.52 4.34
N GLY A 115 14.80 3.83 5.32
CA GLY A 115 15.82 2.90 5.79
C GLY A 115 15.21 1.69 6.51
N LYS A 116 15.92 0.56 6.52
CA LYS A 116 15.53 -0.68 7.23
C LYS A 116 15.36 -0.54 8.75
N ARG A 117 15.78 0.59 9.31
CA ARG A 117 15.62 0.93 10.74
C ARG A 117 14.38 1.78 11.01
N SER A 118 13.62 2.17 9.98
CA SER A 118 12.38 2.90 10.17
C SER A 118 11.35 2.02 10.89
N ASN A 119 10.47 2.67 11.64
CA ASN A 119 9.43 1.96 12.38
C ASN A 119 8.43 1.30 11.42
N ALA A 120 8.16 1.90 10.25
CA ALA A 120 7.30 1.35 9.22
C ALA A 120 7.90 0.04 8.66
N HIS A 121 9.19 0.04 8.34
CA HIS A 121 9.90 -1.15 7.87
C HIS A 121 9.82 -2.29 8.88
N MET A 122 10.21 -1.99 10.13
CA MET A 122 10.27 -2.97 11.20
C MET A 122 8.89 -3.57 11.48
N LEU A 123 7.84 -2.75 11.45
CA LEU A 123 6.47 -3.20 11.65
C LEU A 123 6.01 -4.14 10.52
N ALA A 124 6.19 -3.75 9.26
CA ALA A 124 5.83 -4.60 8.13
C ALA A 124 6.61 -5.93 8.16
N TYR A 125 7.90 -5.86 8.49
CA TYR A 125 8.78 -7.02 8.60
C TYR A 125 8.31 -8.01 9.68
N GLN A 126 8.06 -7.54 10.91
CA GLN A 126 7.57 -8.36 12.01
C GLN A 126 6.23 -9.04 11.69
N VAL A 127 5.33 -8.33 11.01
CA VAL A 127 4.02 -8.88 10.60
C VAL A 127 4.20 -10.01 9.58
N THR A 128 5.07 -9.85 8.56
CA THR A 128 5.34 -10.94 7.61
C THR A 128 6.03 -12.15 8.24
N ARG A 129 6.78 -11.95 9.33
CA ARG A 129 7.39 -13.03 10.12
C ARG A 129 6.44 -13.67 11.14
N LYS A 130 5.20 -13.18 11.24
CA LYS A 130 4.19 -13.60 12.24
C LYS A 130 4.60 -13.33 13.69
N GLU A 131 5.56 -12.42 13.89
CA GLU A 131 6.01 -11.97 15.21
C GLU A 131 5.07 -10.92 15.79
N ARG A 132 4.30 -10.25 14.93
CA ARG A 132 3.24 -9.30 15.29
C ARG A 132 2.00 -9.57 14.45
N LYS A 133 0.81 -9.38 15.04
CA LYS A 133 -0.46 -9.43 14.29
C LYS A 133 -0.64 -8.13 13.49
N PRO A 134 -1.15 -8.19 12.25
CA PRO A 134 -1.52 -6.98 11.52
C PRO A 134 -2.73 -6.31 12.17
N ASP A 135 -2.82 -4.99 12.05
CA ASP A 135 -3.98 -4.21 12.49
C ASP A 135 -5.19 -4.40 11.54
N GLN A 136 -4.93 -4.84 10.32
CA GLN A 136 -5.94 -5.15 9.33
C GLN A 136 -5.46 -6.26 8.39
N VAL A 137 -6.34 -7.22 8.08
CA VAL A 137 -6.14 -8.14 6.96
C VAL A 137 -6.99 -7.66 5.79
N VAL A 138 -6.34 -7.28 4.69
CA VAL A 138 -6.99 -6.84 3.46
C VAL A 138 -7.35 -8.07 2.62
N THR A 139 -8.62 -8.15 2.22
CA THR A 139 -9.16 -9.26 1.43
C THR A 139 -9.19 -8.92 -0.06
N PHE A 140 -9.25 -9.95 -0.91
CA PHE A 140 -9.51 -9.82 -2.34
C PHE A 140 -10.68 -8.88 -2.63
N ALA A 141 -11.82 -9.06 -1.94
CA ALA A 141 -13.04 -8.30 -2.19
C ALA A 141 -12.86 -6.80 -1.91
N GLN A 142 -12.07 -6.43 -0.90
CA GLN A 142 -11.79 -5.02 -0.60
C GLN A 142 -10.96 -4.38 -1.71
N VAL A 143 -9.97 -5.08 -2.24
CA VAL A 143 -9.14 -4.55 -3.32
C VAL A 143 -9.93 -4.52 -4.63
N ALA A 144 -10.60 -5.62 -4.99
CA ALA A 144 -11.33 -5.80 -6.24
C ALA A 144 -12.35 -4.67 -6.51
N ARG A 145 -13.02 -4.16 -5.47
CA ARG A 145 -13.95 -3.00 -5.58
C ARG A 145 -13.31 -1.74 -6.19
N SER A 146 -12.00 -1.56 -6.01
CA SER A 146 -11.25 -0.41 -6.55
C SER A 146 -10.54 -0.71 -7.88
N VAL A 147 -10.63 -1.95 -8.39
CA VAL A 147 -9.96 -2.39 -9.62
C VAL A 147 -10.92 -2.69 -10.77
N VAL A 148 -12.18 -3.01 -10.48
CA VAL A 148 -13.18 -3.21 -11.55
C VAL A 148 -13.50 -1.85 -12.15
N VAL A 149 -13.05 -1.66 -13.40
CA VAL A 149 -13.40 -0.58 -14.31
C VAL A 149 -14.44 -1.12 -15.28
#